data_AF-A0A354FCE9-F1
#
_entry.id   AF-A0A354FCE9-F1
#
_cell.length_a   1.000
_cell.length_b   1.000
_cell.length_c   1.000
_cell.angle_alpha   90.00
_cell.angle_beta   90.00
_cell.angle_gamma   90.00
#
_symmetry.space_group_name_H-M   'P 1'
#
loop_
_entity.id
_entity.type
_entity.pdbx_description
1 polymer ?
#
loop_
_entity_poly.entity_id
_entity_poly.type
_entity_poly.pdbx_seq_one_letter_code
_entity_poly.pdbx_strand_id
1 'polypeptide(L)' 'MKAAEEKPQGGIFIMAVVTMKQLLEAGVHFGHQTRRWNPKMAPYIFTERNGIYIID' A
#
# COMPACT_ATOMS: atom_id res chain seq x y z
N MET A 1 -36.23 20.51 14.57
CA MET A 1 -34.82 20.08 14.68
C MET A 1 -34.50 19.27 13.43
N LYS A 2 -33.72 19.84 12.50
CA LYS A 2 -33.45 19.23 11.18
C LYS A 2 -32.44 18.08 11.37
N ALA A 3 -32.82 16.88 10.96
CA ALA A 3 -31.87 15.79 10.76
C ALA A 3 -30.90 16.20 9.64
N ALA A 4 -29.60 16.15 9.94
CA ALA A 4 -28.56 16.38 8.94
C ALA A 4 -28.47 15.15 8.03
N GLU A 5 -28.84 15.35 6.77
CA GLU A 5 -28.67 14.39 5.69
C GLU A 5 -27.24 14.54 5.17
N GLU A 6 -26.35 13.62 5.54
CA GLU A 6 -25.01 13.54 4.95
C GLU A 6 -25.15 13.06 3.50
N LYS A 7 -25.08 14.00 2.56
CA LYS A 7 -25.11 13.70 1.14
C LYS A 7 -23.87 12.89 0.75
N PRO A 8 -24.00 11.78 0.01
CA PRO A 8 -22.84 11.08 -0.54
C PRO A 8 -22.19 11.97 -1.59
N GLN A 9 -20.93 12.35 -1.37
CA GLN A 9 -20.14 13.10 -2.35
C GLN A 9 -19.94 12.23 -3.60
N GLY A 10 -20.70 12.55 -4.65
CA GLY A 10 -20.48 12.05 -6.00
C GLY A 10 -19.20 12.64 -6.57
N GLY A 11 -18.15 11.82 -6.62
CA GLY A 11 -17.00 11.98 -7.49
C GLY A 11 -16.83 10.68 -8.29
N ILE A 12 -16.33 10.76 -9.51
CA ILE A 12 -16.02 9.57 -10.31
C ILE A 12 -14.87 8.83 -9.59
N PHE A 13 -15.22 7.86 -8.73
CA PHE A 13 -14.27 7.07 -7.95
C PHE A 13 -13.61 6.02 -8.85
N ILE A 14 -12.59 6.43 -9.59
CA ILE A 14 -11.54 5.50 -10.01
C ILE A 14 -10.33 5.67 -9.08
N MET A 15 -10.51 5.42 -7.78
CA MET A 15 -9.43 5.56 -6.81
C MET A 15 -9.54 4.48 -5.73
N ALA A 16 -8.36 3.95 -5.35
CA ALA A 16 -8.15 2.70 -4.65
C ALA A 16 -9.25 2.32 -3.65
N VAL A 17 -9.81 1.11 -3.84
CA VAL A 17 -10.79 0.48 -2.94
C VAL A 17 -10.20 0.24 -1.53
N VAL A 18 -8.87 0.32 -1.41
CA VAL A 18 -8.09 0.09 -0.20
C VAL A 18 -7.17 1.28 0.10
N THR A 19 -7.04 1.61 1.38
CA THR A 19 -6.15 2.67 1.87
C THR A 19 -4.71 2.18 2.04
N MET A 20 -3.70 3.07 1.97
CA MET A 20 -2.30 2.71 2.24
C MET A 20 -2.09 2.11 3.62
N LYS A 21 -2.81 2.63 4.64
CA LYS A 21 -2.78 2.08 6.00
C LYS A 21 -3.18 0.61 6.02
N GLN A 22 -4.23 0.23 5.30
CA GLN A 22 -4.68 -1.17 5.22
C GLN A 22 -3.64 -2.08 4.55
N LEU A 23 -2.94 -1.59 3.53
CA LEU A 23 -1.86 -2.34 2.87
C LEU A 23 -0.65 -2.55 3.81
N LEU A 24 -0.30 -1.51 4.57
CA LEU A 24 0.76 -1.60 5.59
C LEU A 24 0.39 -2.58 6.70
N GLU A 25 -0.82 -2.50 7.25
CA GLU A 25 -1.29 -3.42 8.29
C GLU A 25 -1.39 -4.87 7.80
N ALA A 26 -1.71 -5.09 6.52
CA ALA A 26 -1.72 -6.41 5.90
C ALA A 26 -0.32 -6.96 5.58
N GLY A 27 0.74 -6.15 5.68
CA GLY A 27 2.13 -6.59 5.48
C GLY A 27 2.54 -6.79 4.01
N VAL A 28 1.83 -6.18 3.04
CA VAL A 28 2.12 -6.41 1.61
C VAL A 28 3.44 -5.79 1.12
N HIS A 29 4.03 -4.90 1.91
CA HIS A 29 5.28 -4.21 1.63
C HIS A 29 6.52 -5.07 1.89
N PHE A 30 6.37 -6.27 2.50
CA PHE A 30 7.47 -7.20 2.66
C PHE A 30 7.75 -7.96 1.35
N GLY A 31 8.95 -7.77 0.82
CA GLY A 31 9.46 -8.45 -0.36
C GLY A 31 10.19 -9.76 -0.03
N HIS A 32 11.04 -10.19 -0.96
CA HIS A 32 11.82 -11.41 -0.83
C HIS A 32 13.07 -11.21 0.03
N GLN A 33 13.67 -12.33 0.45
CA GLN A 33 15.01 -12.33 1.03
C GLN A 33 16.03 -11.75 0.06
N THR A 34 17.03 -11.03 0.58
CA THR A 34 18.05 -10.34 -0.23
C THR A 34 18.96 -11.28 -1.00
N ARG A 35 18.96 -12.57 -0.65
CA ARG A 35 19.65 -13.65 -1.39
C ARG A 35 18.84 -14.24 -2.55
N ARG A 36 17.53 -13.95 -2.63
CA ARG A 36 16.58 -14.57 -3.57
C ARG A 36 15.63 -13.51 -4.16
N TRP A 37 16.20 -12.44 -4.71
CA TRP A 37 15.47 -11.37 -5.38
C TRP A 37 15.87 -11.25 -6.84
N ASN A 38 15.01 -10.62 -7.64
CA ASN A 38 15.31 -10.31 -9.03
C ASN A 38 15.87 -8.88 -9.13
N PRO A 39 17.08 -8.66 -9.68
CA PRO A 39 17.68 -7.33 -9.83
C PRO A 39 16.79 -6.29 -10.52
N LYS A 40 15.86 -6.73 -11.38
CA LYS A 40 14.88 -5.84 -12.03
C LYS A 40 13.91 -5.17 -11.06
N MET A 41 13.82 -5.64 -9.82
CA MET A 41 12.98 -5.04 -8.77
C MET A 41 13.64 -3.84 -8.10
N ALA A 42 14.92 -3.53 -8.38
CA ALA A 42 15.66 -2.46 -7.71
C ALA A 42 14.95 -1.10 -7.65
N PRO A 43 14.23 -0.65 -8.71
CA PRO A 43 13.53 0.63 -8.67
C PRO A 43 12.33 0.68 -7.70
N TYR A 44 11.83 -0.48 -7.27
CA TYR A 44 10.66 -0.61 -6.39
C TYR A 44 11.05 -0.99 -4.95
N ILE A 45 12.35 -1.19 -4.70
CA ILE A 45 12.84 -1.53 -3.36
C ILE A 45 13.13 -0.22 -2.64
N PHE A 46 12.45 -0.01 -1.51
CA PHE A 46 12.70 1.10 -0.63
C PHE A 46 13.96 0.88 0.21
N THR A 47 14.06 -0.26 0.91
CA THR A 47 15.22 -0.57 1.76
C THR A 47 15.32 -2.07 2.07
N GLU A 48 16.38 -2.47 2.77
CA GLU A 48 16.56 -3.81 3.32
C GLU A 48 16.53 -3.74 4.86
N ARG A 49 15.80 -4.65 5.49
CA ARG A 49 15.83 -4.83 6.95
C ARG A 49 15.87 -6.32 7.29
N ASN A 50 16.85 -6.72 8.10
CA ASN A 50 17.01 -8.10 8.56
C ASN A 50 17.05 -9.13 7.40
N GLY A 51 17.65 -8.79 6.27
CA GLY A 51 17.75 -9.69 5.11
C GLY A 51 16.49 -9.79 4.26
N ILE A 52 15.49 -8.92 4.46
CA ILE A 52 14.26 -8.84 3.65
C ILE A 52 14.20 -7.46 2.98
N TYR A 53 13.89 -7.43 1.69
CA TYR A 53 13.60 -6.17 0.99
C TYR A 53 12.21 -5.65 1.34
N ILE A 54 12.10 -4.34 1.57
CA ILE A 54 10.86 -3.61 1.76
C ILE A 54 10.54 -2.86 0.47
N ILE A 55 9.29 -2.97 0.02
CA ILE A 55 8.75 -2.37 -1.20
C ILE A 55 7.80 -1.24 -0.79
N ASP A 56 7.98 -0.06 -1.38
CA ASP A 56 7.12 1.12 -1.22
C ASP A 56 6.97 1.82 -2.58
#